data_AF-A0A8B9IU08-F1
#
_entry.id   AF-A0A8B9IU08-F1
#
_cell.length_a   1.000
_cell.length_b   1.000
_cell.length_c   1.000
_cell.angle_alpha   90.00
_cell.angle_beta   90.00
_cell.angle_gamma   90.00
#
_symmetry.space_group_name_H-M   'P 1'
#
loop_
_entity.id
_entity.type
_entity.pdbx_description
1 polymer ?
#
loop_
_entity_poly.entity_id
_entity_poly.type
_entity_poly.pdbx_seq_one_letter_code
_entity_poly.pdbx_strand_id
1 'polypeptide(L)'
;MQKIYRCFLFSSRLHLDCLKSGEIFHHSAKEDTEEENRMRASQVPHACSLLSLVMLFLPATGTSKQNIPRLKLSYKDLLLSNSCIPFLGSAEGLDFRTLLLDEERGRLLIGAKDHIFLLNLVDLNKNVKKIYWPAAKEKVELCKLAGKDAHTECANFIRVLQPYNRTHVYVCGTGAFHPLCGYIELGTHKEEMVFRLDTQNLESGRLKCPFDPQQPFASVMADEYLYAGTASDFLGKDTALTRSLAPSHDHHYIRTDISEHYWLTGAKFIATFPIPDTYNPDDDKIYFFFREISQDSGTSDKIILSRVGRVCVRNIHIPIFFFSSVFKGSAVCVYSMADIRAVFNGPYAHKESVDHRWVQYEGRIPYPRPGTCPSKTYDPLIKSTRDFPDEVISFIKRHPLMYKSVYPVTGGPVFTRINVDYRLTQIVVDHVMAEDGQYDVIFLGTDTGTVLKVVSIAKEKWTKEEVVLEELQIFKHPSFISTMEISQKQQQLYIGSRDGLVQLSLHRCHTYGKACADCCLARDPYCAWDGNSCSRYAPTSKRRARRQDIKYGDPVAQCWDVEDSISHETADEKVIFGIEFNSTFLECIPKSQQASIRWYIQRSGEEHREEVSYNHQGMVCSVKVFLFAFFPC
;
A
#
# COMPACT_ATOMS: atom_id res chain seq x y z
N MET A 1 34.91 -25.10 -19.92
CA MET A 1 33.93 -24.05 -20.28
C MET A 1 33.23 -23.59 -19.01
N GLN A 2 33.46 -22.35 -18.55
CA GLN A 2 32.78 -21.77 -17.39
C GLN A 2 31.28 -21.61 -17.72
N LYS A 3 30.42 -22.47 -17.18
CA LYS A 3 28.97 -22.25 -17.20
C LYS A 3 28.69 -20.98 -16.36
N ILE A 4 28.39 -19.89 -17.05
CA ILE A 4 28.17 -18.56 -16.46
C ILE A 4 26.94 -18.61 -15.55
N TYR A 5 27.13 -18.27 -14.27
CA TYR A 5 26.06 -18.16 -13.27
C TYR A 5 25.15 -16.96 -13.56
N ARG A 6 24.08 -17.16 -14.34
CA ARG A 6 23.13 -16.08 -14.71
C ARG A 6 21.79 -16.26 -14.01
N CYS A 7 21.23 -15.15 -13.52
CA CYS A 7 19.87 -15.13 -13.03
C CYS A 7 18.94 -15.14 -14.23
N PHE A 8 17.98 -16.05 -14.22
CA PHE A 8 16.99 -16.19 -15.26
C PHE A 8 15.69 -15.54 -14.77
N LEU A 9 15.60 -14.22 -14.95
CA LEU A 9 14.40 -13.42 -14.67
C LEU A 9 13.35 -13.58 -15.77
N PHE A 10 12.15 -13.99 -15.38
CA PHE A 10 10.95 -13.89 -16.24
C PHE A 10 10.13 -12.70 -15.79
N SER A 11 9.68 -11.87 -16.72
CA SER A 11 8.77 -10.76 -16.40
C SER A 11 7.49 -10.77 -17.21
N SER A 12 6.42 -10.23 -16.65
CA SER A 12 5.18 -9.89 -17.37
C SER A 12 4.75 -8.47 -17.02
N ARG A 13 4.04 -7.83 -17.96
CA ARG A 13 3.39 -6.53 -17.75
C ARG A 13 2.20 -6.70 -16.81
N LEU A 14 2.14 -5.90 -15.75
CA LEU A 14 0.90 -5.69 -14.99
C LEU A 14 0.05 -4.69 -15.78
N HIS A 15 -1.17 -5.09 -16.13
CA HIS A 15 -2.06 -4.25 -16.88
C HIS A 15 -2.61 -3.14 -15.98
N LEU A 16 -2.25 -1.91 -16.32
CA LEU A 16 -2.49 -0.71 -15.52
C LEU A 16 -3.66 0.12 -16.02
N ASP A 17 -4.63 -0.48 -16.73
CA ASP A 17 -5.90 0.18 -17.06
C ASP A 17 -6.77 0.37 -15.80
N CYS A 18 -6.18 0.97 -14.76
CA CYS A 18 -6.86 1.47 -13.58
C CYS A 18 -7.41 2.92 -13.80
N LEU A 19 -7.28 3.50 -15.02
CA LEU A 19 -7.85 4.82 -15.36
C LEU A 19 -8.50 4.93 -16.76
N LYS A 20 -8.52 3.86 -17.57
CA LYS A 20 -9.14 3.88 -18.92
C LYS A 20 -10.57 3.33 -18.97
N SER A 21 -11.13 2.88 -17.85
CA SER A 21 -12.50 2.34 -17.80
C SER A 21 -13.57 3.45 -17.69
N GLY A 22 -13.44 4.50 -18.50
CA GLY A 22 -14.47 5.53 -18.69
C GLY A 22 -15.19 5.44 -20.03
N GLU A 23 -14.62 4.76 -21.03
CA GLU A 23 -15.15 4.81 -22.42
C GLU A 23 -15.48 3.43 -23.03
N ILE A 24 -15.21 2.32 -22.34
CA ILE A 24 -15.40 0.97 -22.93
C ILE A 24 -16.78 0.36 -22.62
N PHE A 25 -17.54 0.92 -21.66
CA PHE A 25 -18.88 0.40 -21.33
C PHE A 25 -20.02 0.83 -22.28
N HIS A 26 -19.74 1.63 -23.31
CA HIS A 26 -20.75 2.04 -24.31
C HIS A 26 -20.60 1.38 -25.69
N HIS A 27 -19.54 0.61 -25.95
CA HIS A 27 -19.33 0.00 -27.27
C HIS A 27 -19.56 -1.53 -27.34
N SER A 28 -19.80 -2.21 -26.22
CA SER A 28 -20.02 -3.67 -26.20
C SER A 28 -21.50 -4.10 -26.12
N ALA A 29 -22.43 -3.18 -26.38
CA ALA A 29 -23.87 -3.46 -26.42
C ALA A 29 -24.53 -2.87 -27.67
N LYS A 30 -23.96 -3.13 -28.86
CA LYS A 30 -24.64 -2.91 -30.14
C LYS A 30 -24.00 -3.61 -31.35
N GLU A 31 -23.38 -4.76 -31.13
CA GLU A 31 -22.80 -5.60 -32.21
C GLU A 31 -23.50 -6.97 -32.36
N ASP A 32 -24.75 -7.08 -31.88
CA ASP A 32 -25.64 -8.20 -32.19
C ASP A 32 -26.97 -7.65 -32.71
N THR A 33 -27.00 -7.26 -34.00
CA THR A 33 -28.17 -7.31 -34.92
C THR A 33 -27.83 -6.54 -36.20
N GLU A 34 -27.10 -7.15 -37.12
CA GLU A 34 -27.17 -6.79 -38.55
C GLU A 34 -27.11 -8.08 -39.38
N GLU A 35 -28.24 -8.78 -39.44
CA GLU A 35 -28.53 -9.74 -40.49
C GLU A 35 -30.02 -9.66 -40.87
N GLU A 36 -30.41 -8.58 -41.55
CA GLU A 36 -31.43 -8.64 -42.61
C GLU A 36 -31.66 -7.28 -43.30
N ASN A 37 -31.79 -7.35 -44.62
CA ASN A 37 -32.38 -6.36 -45.53
C ASN A 37 -31.53 -5.22 -46.11
N ARG A 38 -30.82 -5.63 -47.16
CA ARG A 38 -30.48 -4.87 -48.37
C ARG A 38 -31.74 -4.39 -49.11
N MET A 39 -31.98 -3.08 -49.26
CA MET A 39 -32.26 -2.40 -50.55
C MET A 39 -32.74 -0.93 -50.43
N ARG A 40 -32.31 -0.14 -51.44
CA ARG A 40 -32.82 1.16 -51.96
C ARG A 40 -32.36 2.50 -51.35
N ALA A 41 -31.27 3.01 -51.95
CA ALA A 41 -31.22 4.16 -52.86
C ALA A 41 -31.90 5.50 -52.51
N SER A 42 -31.02 6.51 -52.36
CA SER A 42 -30.97 7.78 -53.13
C SER A 42 -31.33 9.11 -52.45
N GLN A 43 -30.45 10.07 -52.75
CA GLN A 43 -30.63 11.52 -52.96
C GLN A 43 -30.25 12.52 -51.85
N VAL A 44 -29.64 13.60 -52.34
CA VAL A 44 -28.74 14.60 -51.71
C VAL A 44 -29.55 15.91 -51.43
N PRO A 45 -28.91 17.05 -51.14
CA PRO A 45 -28.76 17.73 -49.84
C PRO A 45 -29.70 18.95 -49.66
N HIS A 46 -29.58 19.63 -48.51
CA HIS A 46 -29.57 21.09 -48.32
C HIS A 46 -30.26 21.46 -46.99
N ALA A 47 -29.49 21.94 -46.02
CA ALA A 47 -29.79 23.13 -45.20
C ALA A 47 -28.79 23.19 -44.04
N CYS A 48 -27.68 23.87 -44.28
CA CYS A 48 -26.75 24.32 -43.25
C CYS A 48 -27.16 25.75 -42.89
N SER A 49 -27.81 25.94 -41.74
CA SER A 49 -27.89 27.20 -40.99
C SER A 49 -28.77 26.97 -39.77
N LEU A 50 -28.32 27.44 -38.60
CA LEU A 50 -28.95 27.36 -37.26
C LEU A 50 -28.56 26.14 -36.42
N LEU A 51 -27.29 26.08 -36.01
CA LEU A 51 -26.86 25.36 -34.79
C LEU A 51 -25.59 26.02 -34.23
N SER A 52 -25.72 27.27 -33.77
CA SER A 52 -24.67 27.97 -33.01
C SER A 52 -25.12 28.45 -31.64
N LEU A 53 -26.20 27.89 -31.07
CA LEU A 53 -26.66 28.29 -29.75
C LEU A 53 -27.31 27.14 -28.94
N VAL A 54 -26.72 25.94 -28.95
CA VAL A 54 -27.03 24.87 -27.97
C VAL A 54 -25.74 24.11 -27.62
N MET A 55 -24.77 24.81 -27.02
CA MET A 55 -23.59 24.21 -26.38
C MET A 55 -23.37 24.82 -24.99
N LEU A 56 -24.44 24.87 -24.18
CA LEU A 56 -24.36 25.27 -22.76
C LEU A 56 -25.17 24.36 -21.81
N PHE A 57 -25.73 23.26 -22.30
CA PHE A 57 -26.40 22.26 -21.45
C PHE A 57 -26.07 20.84 -21.91
N LEU A 58 -24.79 20.49 -21.87
CA LEU A 58 -24.41 19.08 -21.71
C LEU A 58 -24.44 18.79 -20.20
N PRO A 59 -25.19 17.77 -19.73
CA PRO A 59 -25.07 17.34 -18.36
C PRO A 59 -23.62 16.88 -18.18
N ALA A 60 -22.93 17.41 -17.17
CA ALA A 60 -21.66 16.88 -16.72
C ALA A 60 -21.89 15.40 -16.35
N THR A 61 -21.57 14.49 -17.28
CA THR A 61 -21.64 13.06 -17.07
C THR A 61 -20.57 12.67 -16.06
N GLY A 62 -21.01 12.30 -14.86
CA GLY A 62 -20.23 11.57 -13.87
C GLY A 62 -19.14 12.38 -13.18
N THR A 63 -19.51 13.24 -12.23
CA THR A 63 -18.61 13.50 -11.11
C THR A 63 -18.41 12.16 -10.38
N SER A 64 -17.24 11.55 -10.54
CA SER A 64 -16.83 10.42 -9.69
C SER A 64 -17.03 10.88 -8.25
N LYS A 65 -18.02 10.30 -7.54
CA LYS A 65 -18.26 10.61 -6.12
C LYS A 65 -16.96 10.32 -5.39
N GLN A 66 -16.19 11.36 -5.08
CA GLN A 66 -14.99 11.19 -4.27
C GLN A 66 -15.47 10.73 -2.90
N ASN A 67 -15.07 9.54 -2.46
CA ASN A 67 -15.44 9.00 -1.16
C ASN A 67 -14.87 9.91 -0.06
N ILE A 68 -15.69 10.78 0.54
CA ILE A 68 -15.29 11.64 1.65
C ILE A 68 -15.01 10.72 2.85
N PRO A 69 -13.87 10.85 3.55
CA PRO A 69 -13.60 10.04 4.74
C PRO A 69 -14.69 10.26 5.79
N ARG A 70 -15.19 9.18 6.40
CA ARG A 70 -16.22 9.30 7.44
C ARG A 70 -15.69 10.13 8.61
N LEU A 71 -14.50 9.81 9.13
CA LEU A 71 -13.85 10.52 10.21
C LEU A 71 -12.52 11.13 9.75
N LYS A 72 -12.24 12.37 10.14
CA LYS A 72 -10.93 13.00 9.91
C LYS A 72 -10.35 13.44 11.24
N LEU A 73 -9.19 12.89 11.60
CA LEU A 73 -8.52 13.16 12.87
C LEU A 73 -7.22 13.92 12.64
N SER A 74 -7.06 15.04 13.33
CA SER A 74 -5.81 15.79 13.34
C SER A 74 -4.76 15.09 14.21
N TYR A 75 -3.49 15.48 14.03
CA TYR A 75 -2.40 15.01 14.88
C TYR A 75 -2.68 15.21 16.38
N LYS A 76 -3.34 16.33 16.75
CA LYS A 76 -3.68 16.61 18.15
C LYS A 76 -4.74 15.64 18.67
N ASP A 77 -5.75 15.32 17.86
CA ASP A 77 -6.83 14.40 18.25
C ASP A 77 -6.29 12.99 18.49
N LEU A 78 -5.33 12.55 17.66
CA LEU A 78 -4.69 11.24 17.80
C LEU A 78 -3.86 11.14 19.09
N LEU A 79 -3.14 12.21 19.45
CA LEU A 79 -2.39 12.24 20.71
C LEU A 79 -3.31 12.27 21.93
N LEU A 80 -4.35 13.12 21.91
CA LEU A 80 -5.29 13.26 23.02
C LEU A 80 -6.08 11.96 23.29
N SER A 81 -6.33 11.19 22.24
CA SER A 81 -7.01 9.89 22.34
C SER A 81 -6.08 8.71 22.60
N ASN A 82 -4.77 8.92 22.79
CA ASN A 82 -3.74 7.87 22.87
C ASN A 82 -3.79 6.88 21.70
N SER A 83 -4.26 7.35 20.55
CA SER A 83 -4.41 6.57 19.34
C SER A 83 -3.11 6.42 18.58
N CYS A 84 -2.22 7.41 18.72
CA CYS A 84 -0.87 7.38 18.20
C CYS A 84 0.14 7.66 19.30
N ILE A 85 1.28 6.97 19.24
CA ILE A 85 2.41 7.13 20.15
C ILE A 85 3.63 7.45 19.28
N PRO A 86 4.11 8.70 19.28
CA PRO A 86 5.33 9.04 18.59
C PRO A 86 6.55 8.48 19.33
N PHE A 87 7.55 8.05 18.58
CA PHE A 87 8.85 7.70 19.14
C PHE A 87 9.59 8.98 19.54
N LEU A 88 9.90 9.13 20.82
CA LEU A 88 10.55 10.31 21.40
C LEU A 88 12.01 10.49 20.94
N GLY A 89 12.64 9.42 20.45
CA GLY A 89 13.96 9.49 19.82
C GLY A 89 13.93 10.01 18.39
N SER A 90 12.76 10.41 17.87
CA SER A 90 12.64 11.08 16.57
C SER A 90 13.31 12.44 16.63
N ALA A 91 14.31 12.62 15.78
CA ALA A 91 14.96 13.90 15.54
C ALA A 91 14.90 14.20 14.03
N GLU A 92 14.84 15.49 13.71
CA GLU A 92 14.74 15.95 12.33
C GLU A 92 15.92 15.41 11.50
N GLY A 93 15.61 14.79 10.36
CA GLY A 93 16.60 14.24 9.45
C GLY A 93 17.15 12.85 9.82
N LEU A 94 16.58 12.15 10.82
CA LEU A 94 16.93 10.75 11.08
C LEU A 94 16.45 9.78 10.01
N ASP A 95 15.41 10.10 9.23
CA ASP A 95 15.02 9.28 8.07
C ASP A 95 14.75 7.80 8.33
N PHE A 96 13.65 7.53 9.05
CA PHE A 96 13.19 6.20 9.37
C PHE A 96 12.55 5.55 8.13
N ARG A 97 13.31 4.74 7.38
CA ARG A 97 12.83 4.12 6.11
C ARG A 97 12.75 2.61 6.13
N THR A 98 13.47 1.95 7.03
CA THR A 98 13.59 0.49 7.01
C THR A 98 13.09 -0.05 8.34
N LEU A 99 12.06 -0.89 8.30
CA LEU A 99 11.47 -1.52 9.48
C LEU A 99 11.65 -3.04 9.36
N LEU A 100 12.00 -3.68 10.48
CA LEU A 100 12.00 -5.14 10.59
C LEU A 100 11.24 -5.52 11.87
N LEU A 101 10.06 -6.10 11.67
CA LEU A 101 9.15 -6.54 12.72
C LEU A 101 9.52 -7.94 13.21
N ASP A 102 9.74 -8.09 14.52
CA ASP A 102 9.96 -9.39 15.18
C ASP A 102 8.90 -9.60 16.28
N GLU A 103 7.74 -10.14 15.85
CA GLU A 103 6.60 -10.41 16.74
C GLU A 103 6.83 -11.54 17.74
N GLU A 104 7.75 -12.46 17.43
CA GLU A 104 8.11 -13.57 18.32
C GLU A 104 8.82 -13.04 19.56
N ARG A 105 9.76 -12.11 19.36
CA ARG A 105 10.58 -11.54 20.44
C ARG A 105 10.05 -10.25 21.02
N GLY A 106 8.98 -9.69 20.45
CA GLY A 106 8.42 -8.43 20.91
C GLY A 106 9.28 -7.21 20.56
N ARG A 107 10.00 -7.25 19.43
CA ARG A 107 11.02 -6.25 19.05
C ARG A 107 10.75 -5.63 17.69
N LEU A 108 11.09 -4.35 17.55
CA LEU A 108 11.08 -3.62 16.29
C LEU A 108 12.49 -3.10 16.01
N LEU A 109 13.11 -3.55 14.92
CA LEU A 109 14.36 -2.98 14.43
C LEU A 109 14.06 -1.89 13.41
N ILE A 110 14.74 -0.76 13.52
CA ILE A 110 14.57 0.37 12.59
C ILE A 110 15.91 0.83 12.06
N GLY A 111 15.99 0.95 10.74
CA GLY A 111 17.10 1.56 10.02
C GLY A 111 16.82 3.04 9.74
N ALA A 112 17.74 3.88 10.18
CA ALA A 112 17.71 5.33 10.05
C ALA A 112 19.04 5.84 9.48
N LYS A 113 19.18 7.16 9.34
CA LYS A 113 20.43 7.86 9.02
C LYS A 113 21.43 7.69 10.17
N ASP A 114 22.55 7.07 9.84
CA ASP A 114 23.70 6.73 10.70
C ASP A 114 23.36 5.87 11.93
N HIS A 115 22.13 5.39 12.06
CA HIS A 115 21.64 4.73 13.26
C HIS A 115 20.78 3.52 12.94
N ILE A 116 20.88 2.52 13.82
CA ILE A 116 19.96 1.38 13.87
C ILE A 116 19.37 1.34 15.28
N PHE A 117 18.04 1.35 15.38
CA PHE A 117 17.33 1.29 16.65
C PHE A 117 16.76 -0.10 16.89
N LEU A 118 16.71 -0.50 18.14
CA LEU A 118 15.99 -1.67 18.62
C LEU A 118 15.00 -1.20 19.69
N LEU A 119 13.73 -1.26 19.35
CA LEU A 119 12.62 -0.80 20.17
C LEU A 119 11.75 -1.98 20.64
N ASN A 120 10.97 -1.74 21.69
CA ASN A 120 9.94 -2.67 22.14
C ASN A 120 8.66 -2.50 21.29
N LEU A 121 8.00 -3.60 20.93
CA LEU A 121 6.80 -3.54 20.09
C LEU A 121 5.57 -2.95 20.79
N VAL A 122 5.47 -3.06 22.11
CA VAL A 122 4.32 -2.57 22.87
C VAL A 122 4.43 -1.07 23.12
N ASP A 123 5.62 -0.62 23.52
CA ASP A 123 5.93 0.79 23.78
C ASP A 123 7.28 1.14 23.16
N LEU A 124 7.25 1.90 22.06
CA LEU A 124 8.44 2.32 21.33
C LEU A 124 9.47 3.07 22.19
N ASN A 125 9.05 3.68 23.29
CA ASN A 125 9.90 4.52 24.14
C ASN A 125 10.52 3.76 25.32
N LYS A 126 10.18 2.47 25.49
CA LYS A 126 10.71 1.63 26.56
C LYS A 126 11.98 0.90 26.14
N ASN A 127 13.03 1.00 26.95
CA ASN A 127 14.30 0.27 26.79
C ASN A 127 14.95 0.45 25.39
N VAL A 128 14.91 1.68 24.87
CA VAL A 128 15.46 2.04 23.56
C VAL A 128 16.95 1.72 23.50
N LYS A 129 17.37 0.89 22.54
CA LYS A 129 18.78 0.65 22.22
C LYS A 129 19.08 1.19 20.83
N LYS A 130 20.30 1.72 20.65
CA LYS A 130 20.76 2.23 19.35
C LYS A 130 22.20 1.84 19.07
N ILE A 131 22.48 1.53 17.81
CA ILE A 131 23.82 1.41 17.24
C ILE A 131 24.06 2.66 16.40
N TYR A 132 25.19 3.33 16.62
CA TYR A 132 25.67 4.41 15.76
C TYR A 132 26.65 3.83 14.74
N TRP A 133 26.27 3.88 13.46
CA TRP A 133 27.05 3.35 12.34
C TRP A 133 27.08 4.38 11.19
N PRO A 134 27.86 5.46 11.35
CA PRO A 134 28.00 6.48 10.30
C PRO A 134 28.92 6.03 9.17
N ALA A 135 28.87 6.75 8.05
CA ALA A 135 29.87 6.61 6.99
C ALA A 135 31.26 7.12 7.46
N ALA A 136 32.33 6.53 6.93
CA ALA A 136 33.69 7.00 7.21
C ALA A 136 33.87 8.46 6.75
N LYS A 137 34.57 9.28 7.55
CA LYS A 137 34.75 10.72 7.28
C LYS A 137 35.32 10.99 5.88
N GLU A 138 36.28 10.20 5.44
CA GLU A 138 36.88 10.29 4.11
C GLU A 138 35.85 10.07 2.99
N LYS A 139 34.90 9.13 3.18
CA LYS A 139 33.82 8.87 2.22
C LYS A 139 32.81 10.01 2.21
N VAL A 140 32.50 10.58 3.37
CA VAL A 140 31.62 11.76 3.48
C VAL A 140 32.22 12.94 2.74
N GLU A 141 33.52 13.23 2.92
CA GLU A 141 34.18 14.31 2.19
C GLU A 141 34.24 14.05 0.68
N LEU A 142 34.52 12.82 0.26
CA LEU A 142 34.48 12.45 -1.16
C LEU A 142 33.07 12.60 -1.76
N CYS A 143 32.03 12.24 -1.01
CA CYS A 143 30.64 12.43 -1.42
C CYS A 143 30.30 13.91 -1.65
N LYS A 144 30.72 14.79 -0.73
CA LYS A 144 30.54 16.25 -0.87
C LYS A 144 31.31 16.79 -2.08
N LEU A 145 32.55 16.35 -2.29
CA LEU A 145 33.36 16.73 -3.46
C LEU A 145 32.74 16.24 -4.78
N ALA A 146 31.97 15.15 -4.75
CA ALA A 146 31.19 14.68 -5.90
C ALA A 146 29.90 15.50 -6.15
N GLY A 147 29.68 16.59 -5.40
CA GLY A 147 28.56 17.51 -5.58
C GLY A 147 27.24 17.05 -4.95
N LYS A 148 27.28 16.08 -4.03
CA LYS A 148 26.11 15.56 -3.32
C LYS A 148 25.79 16.35 -2.06
N ASP A 149 24.53 16.34 -1.65
CA ASP A 149 24.06 17.11 -0.50
C ASP A 149 24.58 16.54 0.83
N ALA A 150 25.21 17.42 1.63
CA ALA A 150 25.87 17.04 2.87
C ALA A 150 24.92 16.50 3.95
N HIS A 151 23.64 16.91 3.93
CA HIS A 151 22.69 16.59 5.00
C HIS A 151 21.73 15.45 4.63
N THR A 152 21.39 15.33 3.35
CA THR A 152 20.34 14.44 2.85
C THR A 152 20.88 13.26 2.04
N GLU A 153 22.14 13.32 1.57
CA GLU A 153 22.73 12.23 0.78
C GLU A 153 24.06 11.70 1.35
N CYS A 154 24.95 12.56 1.85
CA CYS A 154 26.30 12.19 2.32
C CYS A 154 26.34 11.66 3.77
N ALA A 155 25.57 10.62 4.05
CA ALA A 155 25.58 9.88 5.32
C ALA A 155 25.36 8.39 5.08
N ASN A 156 25.37 7.57 6.14
CA ASN A 156 25.02 6.16 6.03
C ASN A 156 23.52 5.97 6.30
N PHE A 157 22.71 5.85 5.25
CA PHE A 157 21.28 5.55 5.40
C PHE A 157 21.09 4.04 5.39
N ILE A 158 20.52 3.48 6.46
CA ILE A 158 20.26 2.04 6.53
C ILE A 158 19.09 1.68 5.63
N ARG A 159 19.35 0.82 4.64
CA ARG A 159 18.35 0.41 3.63
C ARG A 159 18.02 -1.06 3.72
N VAL A 160 18.93 -1.91 4.19
CA VAL A 160 18.66 -3.36 4.33
C VAL A 160 18.65 -3.72 5.81
N LEU A 161 17.56 -4.33 6.26
CA LEU A 161 17.46 -5.03 7.54
C LEU A 161 16.70 -6.32 7.27
N GLN A 162 17.39 -7.44 7.34
CA GLN A 162 16.81 -8.75 7.03
C GLN A 162 17.20 -9.78 8.08
N PRO A 163 16.26 -10.66 8.51
CA PRO A 163 16.60 -11.74 9.43
C PRO A 163 17.60 -12.67 8.74
N TYR A 164 18.77 -12.89 9.34
CA TYR A 164 19.79 -13.78 8.78
C TYR A 164 19.68 -15.17 9.41
N ASN A 165 19.69 -15.21 10.74
CA ASN A 165 19.45 -16.42 11.52
C ASN A 165 18.79 -16.03 12.86
N ARG A 166 18.64 -16.99 13.78
CA ARG A 166 18.02 -16.74 15.08
C ARG A 166 18.79 -15.75 15.96
N THR A 167 20.06 -15.50 15.71
CA THR A 167 20.91 -14.65 16.56
C THR A 167 21.38 -13.39 15.86
N HIS A 168 21.29 -13.32 14.53
CA HIS A 168 21.84 -12.25 13.72
C HIS A 168 20.83 -11.68 12.73
N VAL A 169 20.94 -10.38 12.50
CA VAL A 169 20.27 -9.64 11.43
C VAL A 169 21.32 -9.16 10.44
N TYR A 170 21.06 -9.36 9.16
CA TYR A 170 21.87 -8.79 8.08
C TYR A 170 21.47 -7.34 7.86
N VAL A 171 22.46 -6.43 7.86
CA VAL A 171 22.22 -5.00 7.72
C VAL A 171 23.11 -4.41 6.63
N CYS A 172 22.56 -3.48 5.84
CA CYS A 172 23.34 -2.67 4.91
C CYS A 172 22.89 -1.21 4.90
N GLY A 173 23.83 -0.31 4.64
CA GLY A 173 23.55 1.10 4.43
C GLY A 173 24.33 1.70 3.28
N THR A 174 23.91 2.90 2.85
CA THR A 174 24.45 3.61 1.67
C THR A 174 25.91 4.05 1.84
N GLY A 175 26.38 4.21 3.09
CA GLY A 175 27.76 4.58 3.41
C GLY A 175 28.29 5.84 2.70
N ALA A 176 27.45 6.88 2.53
CA ALA A 176 27.75 8.07 1.74
C ALA A 176 28.19 7.73 0.31
N PHE A 177 27.32 7.04 -0.44
CA PHE A 177 27.60 6.46 -1.77
C PHE A 177 28.77 5.47 -1.78
N HIS A 178 29.00 4.79 -0.68
CA HIS A 178 29.90 3.65 -0.59
C HIS A 178 29.23 2.53 0.23
N PRO A 179 28.29 1.77 -0.37
CA PRO A 179 27.46 0.85 0.36
C PRO A 179 28.25 -0.24 1.08
N LEU A 180 27.91 -0.48 2.34
CA LEU A 180 28.52 -1.48 3.22
C LEU A 180 27.44 -2.33 3.87
N CYS A 181 27.77 -3.58 4.15
CA CYS A 181 26.91 -4.52 4.86
C CYS A 181 27.65 -5.16 6.04
N GLY A 182 26.91 -5.67 7.01
CA GLY A 182 27.44 -6.38 8.17
C GLY A 182 26.34 -7.16 8.89
N TYR A 183 26.68 -7.69 10.07
CA TYR A 183 25.78 -8.50 10.89
C TYR A 183 25.58 -7.84 12.26
N ILE A 184 24.33 -7.78 12.71
CA ILE A 184 23.96 -7.32 14.05
C ILE A 184 23.63 -8.54 14.90
N GLU A 185 24.34 -8.72 15.98
CA GLU A 185 24.08 -9.75 16.98
C GLU A 185 22.95 -9.31 17.93
N LEU A 186 21.90 -10.13 18.05
CA LEU A 186 20.69 -9.89 18.85
C LEU A 186 20.58 -10.78 20.11
N GLY A 187 21.54 -11.67 20.32
CA GLY A 187 21.58 -12.66 21.40
C GLY A 187 20.50 -13.76 21.29
N THR A 188 20.64 -14.80 22.12
CA THR A 188 19.61 -15.84 22.31
C THR A 188 18.55 -15.40 23.31
N HIS A 189 17.36 -16.01 23.23
CA HIS A 189 16.17 -15.59 23.95
C HIS A 189 16.21 -16.01 25.43
N LYS A 190 17.05 -15.33 26.25
CA LYS A 190 16.99 -15.14 27.72
C LYS A 190 18.39 -14.85 28.28
N GLU A 191 18.44 -13.85 29.17
CA GLU A 191 19.51 -13.47 30.11
C GLU A 191 20.55 -12.39 29.72
N GLU A 192 20.93 -12.19 28.45
CA GLU A 192 21.64 -10.96 28.06
C GLU A 192 21.30 -10.54 26.63
N MET A 193 20.60 -9.41 26.48
CA MET A 193 20.18 -8.92 25.17
C MET A 193 21.34 -8.16 24.51
N VAL A 194 22.17 -8.90 23.77
CA VAL A 194 23.21 -8.35 22.91
C VAL A 194 22.57 -7.55 21.78
N PHE A 195 23.09 -6.35 21.52
CA PHE A 195 22.71 -5.52 20.37
C PHE A 195 23.97 -4.83 19.87
N ARG A 196 24.75 -5.54 19.05
CA ARG A 196 26.09 -5.12 18.63
C ARG A 196 26.29 -5.40 17.15
N LEU A 197 26.81 -4.40 16.44
CA LEU A 197 27.26 -4.56 15.06
C LEU A 197 28.66 -5.18 15.04
N ASP A 198 28.86 -6.19 14.20
CA ASP A 198 30.20 -6.69 13.88
C ASP A 198 30.87 -5.77 12.86
N THR A 199 31.75 -4.89 13.35
CA THR A 199 32.51 -3.94 12.53
C THR A 199 33.78 -4.53 11.93
N GLN A 200 34.19 -5.73 12.35
CA GLN A 200 35.43 -6.37 11.87
C GLN A 200 35.20 -7.12 10.56
N ASN A 201 33.99 -7.65 10.35
CA ASN A 201 33.62 -8.43 9.17
C ASN A 201 32.63 -7.68 8.25
N LEU A 202 32.90 -6.40 7.98
CA LEU A 202 32.08 -5.63 7.05
C LEU A 202 32.32 -6.07 5.60
N GLU A 203 31.23 -6.25 4.87
CA GLU A 203 31.23 -6.66 3.46
C GLU A 203 30.89 -5.47 2.55
N SER A 204 31.28 -5.55 1.28
CA SER A 204 30.77 -4.61 0.28
C SER A 204 29.25 -4.77 0.13
N GLY A 205 28.54 -3.64 0.20
CA GLY A 205 27.10 -3.55 -0.04
C GLY A 205 26.73 -3.27 -1.50
N ARG A 206 27.71 -3.16 -2.40
CA ARG A 206 27.45 -2.99 -3.83
C ARG A 206 26.53 -4.11 -4.32
N LEU A 207 25.48 -3.76 -5.07
CA LEU A 207 24.48 -4.70 -5.58
C LEU A 207 23.61 -5.40 -4.52
N LYS A 208 23.76 -5.04 -3.24
CA LYS A 208 22.92 -5.47 -2.11
C LYS A 208 22.09 -4.32 -1.53
N CYS A 209 22.67 -3.11 -1.57
CA CYS A 209 22.12 -1.86 -1.06
C CYS A 209 22.35 -0.76 -2.12
N PRO A 210 21.42 0.20 -2.28
CA PRO A 210 21.61 1.33 -3.19
C PRO A 210 22.72 2.27 -2.70
N PHE A 211 23.28 3.06 -3.63
CA PHE A 211 24.28 4.10 -3.35
C PHE A 211 23.61 5.38 -2.84
N ASP A 212 22.54 5.80 -3.52
CA ASP A 212 21.74 6.96 -3.16
C ASP A 212 20.61 6.54 -2.21
N PRO A 213 20.39 7.23 -1.08
CA PRO A 213 19.32 6.90 -0.15
C PRO A 213 17.92 6.99 -0.75
N GLN A 214 17.71 7.85 -1.75
CA GLN A 214 16.42 8.06 -2.43
C GLN A 214 16.18 7.05 -3.56
N GLN A 215 17.18 6.27 -3.96
CA GLN A 215 16.98 5.26 -4.99
C GLN A 215 15.99 4.17 -4.54
N PRO A 216 15.04 3.79 -5.41
CA PRO A 216 14.13 2.68 -5.19
C PRO A 216 14.92 1.37 -5.19
N PHE A 217 14.66 0.52 -4.20
CA PHE A 217 15.32 -0.77 -4.05
C PHE A 217 14.33 -1.75 -3.40
N ALA A 218 14.57 -3.03 -3.56
CA ALA A 218 13.86 -4.08 -2.83
C ALA A 218 14.83 -5.19 -2.46
N SER A 219 14.69 -5.75 -1.26
CA SER A 219 15.49 -6.92 -0.84
C SER A 219 14.69 -7.87 0.04
N VAL A 220 15.06 -9.15 0.01
CA VAL A 220 14.52 -10.18 0.90
C VAL A 220 15.56 -11.26 1.14
N MET A 221 15.59 -11.82 2.36
CA MET A 221 16.39 -12.99 2.69
C MET A 221 15.55 -14.26 2.53
N ALA A 222 16.08 -15.26 1.81
CA ALA A 222 15.48 -16.59 1.70
C ALA A 222 16.60 -17.65 1.63
N ASP A 223 16.52 -18.69 2.46
CA ASP A 223 17.56 -19.73 2.62
C ASP A 223 18.98 -19.19 2.83
N GLU A 224 19.13 -18.18 3.69
CA GLU A 224 20.43 -17.50 3.96
C GLU A 224 21.03 -16.78 2.73
N TYR A 225 20.29 -16.70 1.61
CA TYR A 225 20.62 -15.89 0.45
C TYR A 225 19.88 -14.56 0.48
N LEU A 226 20.60 -13.48 0.19
CA LEU A 226 20.01 -12.18 -0.02
C LEU A 226 19.68 -11.98 -1.50
N TYR A 227 18.39 -11.84 -1.78
CA TYR A 227 17.88 -11.43 -3.07
C TYR A 227 17.66 -9.91 -3.06
N ALA A 228 18.24 -9.20 -4.01
CA ALA A 228 18.15 -7.74 -4.06
C ALA A 228 17.91 -7.25 -5.49
N GLY A 229 17.02 -6.27 -5.64
CA GLY A 229 16.87 -5.45 -6.84
C GLY A 229 17.31 -4.03 -6.52
N THR A 230 18.41 -3.59 -7.12
CA THR A 230 18.98 -2.26 -6.85
C THR A 230 19.79 -1.74 -8.04
N ALA A 231 20.14 -0.45 -7.99
CA ALA A 231 21.17 0.13 -8.82
C ALA A 231 22.54 -0.54 -8.58
N SER A 232 23.29 -0.71 -9.65
CA SER A 232 24.61 -1.36 -9.68
C SER A 232 25.79 -0.39 -9.65
N ASP A 233 25.50 0.88 -9.90
CA ASP A 233 26.46 1.97 -10.05
C ASP A 233 26.05 3.22 -9.25
N PHE A 234 27.00 4.15 -9.11
CA PHE A 234 26.83 5.40 -8.38
C PHE A 234 25.72 6.28 -8.98
N LEU A 235 25.57 6.29 -10.31
CA LEU A 235 24.60 7.14 -11.01
C LEU A 235 23.18 6.59 -10.99
N GLY A 236 23.00 5.32 -10.63
CA GLY A 236 21.68 4.66 -10.66
C GLY A 236 21.16 4.39 -12.06
N LYS A 237 22.03 4.37 -13.07
CA LYS A 237 21.65 4.15 -14.47
C LYS A 237 21.44 2.65 -14.74
N ASP A 238 22.32 1.84 -14.18
CA ASP A 238 22.33 0.40 -14.43
C ASP A 238 21.70 -0.33 -13.24
N THR A 239 20.63 -1.07 -13.50
CA THR A 239 19.84 -1.75 -12.45
C THR A 239 19.97 -3.26 -12.62
N ALA A 240 20.00 -3.99 -11.51
CA ALA A 240 20.21 -5.43 -11.54
C ALA A 240 19.41 -6.14 -10.45
N LEU A 241 18.99 -7.36 -10.75
CA LEU A 241 18.57 -8.33 -9.76
C LEU A 241 19.73 -9.24 -9.43
N THR A 242 19.95 -9.47 -8.14
CA THR A 242 21.08 -10.23 -7.65
C THR A 242 20.66 -11.22 -6.59
N ARG A 243 21.38 -12.33 -6.53
CA ARG A 243 21.40 -13.25 -5.40
C ARG A 243 22.83 -13.27 -4.87
N SER A 244 22.96 -12.85 -3.63
CA SER A 244 24.23 -12.75 -2.92
C SER A 244 24.11 -13.43 -1.56
N LEU A 245 25.22 -13.47 -0.82
CA LEU A 245 25.41 -14.35 0.34
C LEU A 245 25.37 -15.83 -0.08
N ALA A 246 26.02 -16.67 0.71
CA ALA A 246 26.01 -18.11 0.52
C ALA A 246 26.51 -18.79 1.80
N PRO A 247 26.00 -19.99 2.13
CA PRO A 247 26.67 -20.88 3.07
C PRO A 247 28.11 -21.15 2.60
N SER A 248 29.01 -21.41 3.54
CA SER A 248 30.48 -21.50 3.44
C SER A 248 31.06 -22.46 2.36
N HIS A 249 30.23 -23.09 1.54
CA HIS A 249 30.62 -24.01 0.47
C HIS A 249 30.03 -23.69 -0.93
N ASP A 250 29.15 -22.68 -1.09
CA ASP A 250 28.46 -22.37 -2.36
C ASP A 250 28.50 -20.87 -2.72
N HIS A 251 29.70 -20.29 -2.83
CA HIS A 251 29.92 -18.85 -3.12
C HIS A 251 29.59 -18.44 -4.57
N HIS A 252 28.42 -18.82 -5.09
CA HIS A 252 27.97 -18.43 -6.42
C HIS A 252 27.06 -17.20 -6.36
N TYR A 253 27.70 -16.06 -6.55
CA TYR A 253 27.03 -14.80 -6.84
C TYR A 253 26.30 -14.89 -8.19
N ILE A 254 25.02 -14.51 -8.21
CA ILE A 254 24.20 -14.52 -9.41
C ILE A 254 23.64 -13.11 -9.65
N ARG A 255 23.61 -12.69 -10.92
CA ARG A 255 23.00 -11.42 -11.33
C ARG A 255 22.29 -11.52 -12.68
N THR A 256 21.39 -10.59 -12.95
CA THR A 256 20.87 -10.34 -14.30
C THR A 256 21.97 -9.83 -15.23
N ASP A 257 21.83 -10.17 -16.52
CA ASP A 257 22.78 -9.80 -17.54
C ASP A 257 22.78 -8.28 -17.78
N ILE A 258 23.97 -7.72 -18.05
CA ILE A 258 24.14 -6.29 -18.36
C ILE A 258 24.12 -6.06 -19.87
N SER A 259 24.54 -7.06 -20.66
CA SER A 259 24.76 -6.87 -22.10
C SER A 259 23.49 -6.78 -22.92
N GLU A 260 22.34 -7.19 -22.35
CA GLU A 260 21.09 -7.36 -23.07
C GLU A 260 20.03 -6.40 -22.51
N HIS A 261 19.64 -5.41 -23.30
CA HIS A 261 18.66 -4.38 -22.89
C HIS A 261 17.24 -4.95 -22.70
N TYR A 262 17.01 -6.21 -23.03
CA TYR A 262 15.71 -6.88 -22.92
C TYR A 262 15.34 -7.32 -21.50
N TRP A 263 16.29 -7.34 -20.55
CA TRP A 263 16.04 -7.84 -19.20
C TRP A 263 15.43 -6.78 -18.28
N LEU A 264 16.04 -5.59 -18.24
CA LEU A 264 15.66 -4.48 -17.37
C LEU A 264 16.04 -3.17 -18.06
N THR A 265 15.11 -2.21 -18.12
CA THR A 265 15.36 -0.88 -18.71
C THR A 265 15.06 0.24 -17.72
N GLY A 266 16.08 0.69 -16.99
CA GLY A 266 15.93 1.74 -15.97
C GLY A 266 14.93 1.34 -14.87
N ALA A 267 15.02 0.09 -14.40
CA ALA A 267 14.05 -0.50 -13.49
C ALA A 267 14.09 0.14 -12.09
N LYS A 268 12.92 0.48 -11.57
CA LYS A 268 12.71 0.99 -10.21
C LYS A 268 12.04 -0.08 -9.37
N PHE A 269 12.80 -0.73 -8.50
CA PHE A 269 12.31 -1.82 -7.65
C PHE A 269 11.47 -1.28 -6.50
N ILE A 270 10.31 -1.89 -6.28
CA ILE A 270 9.33 -1.47 -5.29
C ILE A 270 9.28 -2.47 -4.14
N ALA A 271 9.18 -3.78 -4.46
CA ALA A 271 9.07 -4.81 -3.45
C ALA A 271 9.52 -6.17 -3.97
N THR A 272 9.85 -7.08 -3.06
CA THR A 272 10.27 -8.45 -3.38
C THR A 272 9.85 -9.40 -2.28
N PHE A 273 9.35 -10.58 -2.66
CA PHE A 273 8.82 -11.56 -1.71
C PHE A 273 9.03 -12.98 -2.22
N PRO A 274 9.38 -13.92 -1.34
CA PRO A 274 9.32 -15.33 -1.65
C PRO A 274 7.87 -15.81 -1.68
N ILE A 275 7.43 -16.61 -2.66
CA ILE A 275 6.07 -17.17 -2.74
C ILE A 275 6.20 -18.64 -3.20
N PRO A 276 5.50 -19.61 -2.58
CA PRO A 276 5.54 -20.96 -3.13
C PRO A 276 4.70 -21.01 -4.39
N ASP A 277 5.06 -21.86 -5.33
CA ASP A 277 4.09 -22.24 -6.37
C ASP A 277 3.36 -23.54 -6.02
N THR A 278 3.98 -24.46 -5.27
CA THR A 278 3.41 -25.75 -4.87
C THR A 278 3.74 -26.06 -3.41
N TYR A 279 3.31 -27.23 -2.91
CA TYR A 279 3.75 -27.74 -1.62
C TYR A 279 5.20 -28.25 -1.63
N ASN A 280 5.80 -28.40 -2.81
CA ASN A 280 7.19 -28.80 -2.94
C ASN A 280 8.08 -27.54 -2.81
N PRO A 281 8.93 -27.45 -1.78
CA PRO A 281 9.80 -26.29 -1.57
C PRO A 281 10.79 -26.03 -2.73
N ASP A 282 11.10 -27.05 -3.54
CA ASP A 282 11.92 -26.91 -4.76
C ASP A 282 11.26 -25.99 -5.84
N ASP A 283 9.94 -25.78 -5.76
CA ASP A 283 9.18 -24.96 -6.70
C ASP A 283 9.03 -23.50 -6.27
N ASP A 284 9.56 -23.14 -5.10
CA ASP A 284 9.46 -21.80 -4.53
C ASP A 284 10.09 -20.76 -5.46
N LYS A 285 9.49 -19.56 -5.53
CA LYS A 285 10.03 -18.46 -6.34
C LYS A 285 10.10 -17.15 -5.57
N ILE A 286 11.12 -16.33 -5.84
CA ILE A 286 11.16 -14.92 -5.43
C ILE A 286 10.49 -14.12 -6.54
N TYR A 287 9.46 -13.36 -6.16
CA TYR A 287 8.77 -12.44 -7.04
C TYR A 287 9.25 -11.01 -6.77
N PHE A 288 9.65 -10.31 -7.83
CA PHE A 288 10.10 -8.93 -7.82
C PHE A 288 9.07 -8.02 -8.50
N PHE A 289 8.82 -6.86 -7.92
CA PHE A 289 7.88 -5.89 -8.47
C PHE A 289 8.58 -4.57 -8.68
N PHE A 290 8.48 -4.09 -9.91
CA PHE A 290 9.25 -2.93 -10.35
C PHE A 290 8.54 -2.20 -11.47
N ARG A 291 8.95 -0.95 -11.70
CA ARG A 291 8.55 -0.16 -12.85
C ARG A 291 9.72 0.02 -13.80
N GLU A 292 9.48 0.01 -15.09
CA GLU A 292 10.52 0.27 -16.09
C GLU A 292 9.98 1.13 -17.22
N ILE A 293 10.89 1.66 -18.05
CA ILE A 293 10.54 2.45 -19.22
C ILE A 293 10.30 1.48 -20.38
N SER A 294 9.15 1.61 -21.06
CA SER A 294 8.86 0.87 -22.27
C SER A 294 9.82 1.25 -23.40
N GLN A 295 10.33 0.26 -24.13
CA GLN A 295 11.18 0.46 -25.31
C GLN A 295 10.39 0.53 -26.63
N ASP A 296 9.05 0.50 -26.61
CA ASP A 296 8.25 0.57 -27.83
C ASP A 296 8.40 1.95 -28.50
N SER A 297 9.20 1.96 -29.56
CA SER A 297 9.57 3.12 -30.37
C SER A 297 8.41 3.57 -31.27
N GLY A 298 7.91 4.78 -31.05
CA GLY A 298 6.98 5.43 -31.97
C GLY A 298 6.42 6.77 -31.49
N THR A 299 6.39 7.02 -30.18
CA THR A 299 5.88 8.28 -29.61
C THR A 299 6.94 8.97 -28.76
N SER A 300 6.97 10.31 -28.77
CA SER A 300 7.86 11.14 -27.94
C SER A 300 7.66 10.93 -26.42
N ASP A 301 6.57 10.27 -26.04
CA ASP A 301 6.22 10.02 -24.64
C ASP A 301 6.81 8.70 -24.12
N LYS A 302 7.63 8.81 -23.07
CA LYS A 302 8.15 7.66 -22.33
C LYS A 302 7.03 6.99 -21.53
N ILE A 303 6.60 5.80 -21.96
CA ILE A 303 5.59 5.01 -21.25
C ILE A 303 6.25 4.25 -20.09
N ILE A 304 5.76 4.43 -18.86
CA ILE A 304 6.21 3.67 -17.69
C ILE A 304 5.31 2.44 -17.51
N LEU A 305 5.92 1.25 -17.42
CA LEU A 305 5.22 -0.02 -17.23
C LEU A 305 5.49 -0.56 -15.82
N SER A 306 4.48 -1.16 -15.20
CA SER A 306 4.70 -2.00 -14.01
C SER A 306 4.91 -3.46 -14.43
N ARG A 307 5.85 -4.12 -13.77
CA ARG A 307 6.26 -5.50 -14.05
C ARG A 307 6.20 -6.34 -12.79
N VAL A 308 5.82 -7.60 -12.98
CA VAL A 308 6.12 -8.68 -12.05
C VAL A 308 7.22 -9.54 -12.67
N GLY A 309 8.30 -9.73 -11.93
CA GLY A 309 9.41 -10.61 -12.26
C GLY A 309 9.42 -11.82 -11.33
N ARG A 310 9.89 -12.99 -11.78
CA ARG A 310 10.12 -14.14 -10.88
C ARG A 310 11.45 -14.86 -11.15
N VAL A 311 12.02 -15.43 -10.08
CA VAL A 311 13.21 -16.28 -10.11
C VAL A 311 13.02 -17.46 -9.15
N CYS A 312 13.56 -18.64 -9.46
CA CYS A 312 13.46 -19.79 -8.56
C CYS A 312 14.29 -19.60 -7.29
N VAL A 313 13.68 -19.87 -6.13
CA VAL A 313 14.39 -19.99 -4.85
C VAL A 313 14.89 -21.41 -4.69
N ARG A 314 15.79 -21.60 -3.74
CA ARG A 314 15.58 -22.69 -2.79
C ARG A 314 14.91 -22.04 -1.57
N ASN A 315 13.65 -22.41 -1.34
CA ASN A 315 12.77 -22.27 -0.16
C ASN A 315 12.30 -20.90 0.46
N ILE A 316 10.97 -20.85 0.65
CA ILE A 316 10.03 -20.35 1.69
C ILE A 316 9.62 -18.86 1.79
N HIS A 317 8.31 -18.63 2.04
CA HIS A 317 7.40 -17.66 1.39
C HIS A 317 6.55 -16.64 2.24
N ILE A 318 5.97 -15.60 1.59
CA ILE A 318 5.12 -14.45 2.05
C ILE A 318 4.23 -13.88 0.89
N PRO A 319 2.95 -13.47 1.10
CA PRO A 319 2.07 -12.83 0.08
C PRO A 319 2.27 -11.30 -0.15
N ILE A 320 1.68 -10.69 -1.21
CA ILE A 320 1.98 -9.33 -1.74
C ILE A 320 0.76 -8.51 -2.22
N PHE A 321 0.81 -7.16 -2.05
CA PHE A 321 -0.10 -6.16 -2.65
C PHE A 321 0.64 -5.05 -3.46
N PHE A 322 -0.03 -4.35 -4.40
CA PHE A 322 0.56 -3.32 -5.30
C PHE A 322 -0.11 -1.95 -5.29
N PHE A 323 0.69 -0.92 -5.61
CA PHE A 323 0.24 0.45 -5.88
C PHE A 323 0.84 1.03 -7.17
N SER A 324 0.04 1.83 -7.90
CA SER A 324 0.46 2.56 -9.10
C SER A 324 0.12 4.05 -9.01
N SER A 325 1.07 4.90 -9.38
CA SER A 325 0.86 6.35 -9.45
C SER A 325 1.03 6.80 -10.90
N VAL A 326 -0.02 7.40 -11.46
CA VAL A 326 -0.04 8.03 -12.78
C VAL A 326 -0.68 9.41 -12.60
N PHE A 327 -0.11 10.44 -13.26
CA PHE A 327 -0.40 11.88 -13.15
C PHE A 327 -1.66 12.30 -12.35
N LYS A 328 -1.43 12.99 -11.20
CA LYS A 328 -2.42 13.53 -10.25
C LYS A 328 -3.54 12.54 -9.81
N GLY A 329 -3.25 11.24 -9.92
CA GLY A 329 -4.12 10.15 -9.48
C GLY A 329 -3.33 9.03 -8.80
N SER A 330 -4.03 8.33 -7.92
CA SER A 330 -3.55 7.17 -7.19
C SER A 330 -4.57 6.04 -7.32
N ALA A 331 -4.12 4.82 -7.64
CA ALA A 331 -4.99 3.66 -7.74
C ALA A 331 -4.39 2.42 -7.06
N VAL A 332 -5.22 1.68 -6.34
CA VAL A 332 -4.89 0.37 -5.74
C VAL A 332 -5.56 -0.71 -6.58
N CYS A 333 -4.80 -1.72 -7.01
CA CYS A 333 -5.33 -2.80 -7.84
C CYS A 333 -4.84 -4.14 -7.22
N VAL A 334 -5.73 -5.15 -7.17
CA VAL A 334 -5.46 -6.46 -6.55
C VAL A 334 -5.25 -7.51 -7.62
N TYR A 335 -4.21 -8.32 -7.50
CA TYR A 335 -3.83 -9.33 -8.48
C TYR A 335 -3.80 -10.71 -7.82
N SER A 336 -4.33 -11.73 -8.51
CA SER A 336 -4.26 -13.11 -8.03
C SER A 336 -2.93 -13.74 -8.41
N MET A 337 -2.31 -14.47 -7.48
CA MET A 337 -1.14 -15.29 -7.81
C MET A 337 -1.47 -16.38 -8.83
N ALA A 338 -2.72 -16.85 -8.90
CA ALA A 338 -3.13 -17.80 -9.93
C ALA A 338 -3.05 -17.19 -11.34
N ASP A 339 -3.49 -15.93 -11.50
CA ASP A 339 -3.43 -15.23 -12.79
C ASP A 339 -1.99 -14.90 -13.19
N ILE A 340 -1.17 -14.48 -12.22
CA ILE A 340 0.27 -14.26 -12.44
C ILE A 340 0.93 -15.56 -12.95
N ARG A 341 0.66 -16.70 -12.30
CA ARG A 341 1.17 -18.01 -12.72
C ARG A 341 0.64 -18.42 -14.09
N ALA A 342 -0.65 -18.20 -14.37
CA ALA A 342 -1.25 -18.50 -15.67
C ALA A 342 -0.57 -17.72 -16.81
N VAL A 343 -0.22 -16.46 -16.57
CA VAL A 343 0.53 -15.63 -17.53
C VAL A 343 1.95 -16.14 -17.74
N PHE A 344 2.68 -16.51 -16.68
CA PHE A 344 4.01 -17.13 -16.82
C PHE A 344 3.96 -18.52 -17.49
N ASN A 345 2.82 -19.21 -17.41
CA ASN A 345 2.54 -20.43 -18.14
C ASN A 345 1.90 -20.17 -19.53
N GLY A 346 1.78 -18.90 -19.94
CA GLY A 346 1.26 -18.47 -21.24
C GLY A 346 2.33 -18.30 -22.32
N PRO A 347 2.01 -17.66 -23.45
CA PRO A 347 2.98 -17.47 -24.54
C PRO A 347 4.06 -16.43 -24.20
N TYR A 348 5.28 -16.65 -24.71
CA TYR A 348 6.39 -15.69 -24.61
C TYR A 348 6.22 -14.56 -25.62
N ALA A 349 6.73 -13.37 -25.28
CA ALA A 349 6.85 -12.28 -26.23
C ALA A 349 8.13 -12.47 -27.07
N HIS A 350 8.04 -12.18 -28.36
CA HIS A 350 9.14 -12.29 -29.31
C HIS A 350 9.30 -11.02 -30.13
N LYS A 351 10.54 -10.78 -30.59
CA LYS A 351 10.92 -9.66 -31.42
C LYS A 351 12.03 -10.10 -32.37
N GLU A 352 11.80 -10.00 -33.68
CA GLU A 352 12.76 -10.47 -34.70
C GLU A 352 14.00 -9.56 -34.80
N SER A 353 13.83 -8.26 -34.59
CA SER A 353 14.90 -7.25 -34.58
C SER A 353 14.54 -6.05 -33.70
N VAL A 354 15.53 -5.23 -33.32
CA VAL A 354 15.40 -4.09 -32.38
C VAL A 354 14.31 -3.08 -32.80
N ASP A 355 13.97 -2.99 -34.08
CA ASP A 355 12.94 -2.05 -34.58
C ASP A 355 11.54 -2.67 -34.70
N HIS A 356 11.41 -3.99 -34.49
CA HIS A 356 10.11 -4.68 -34.60
C HIS A 356 9.28 -4.52 -33.32
N ARG A 357 7.95 -4.64 -33.46
CA ARG A 357 7.05 -4.68 -32.29
C ARG A 357 7.12 -6.04 -31.63
N TRP A 358 6.81 -6.08 -30.33
CA TRP A 358 6.63 -7.33 -29.61
C TRP A 358 5.41 -8.08 -30.16
N VAL A 359 5.62 -9.33 -30.55
CA VAL A 359 4.58 -10.25 -31.03
C VAL A 359 4.51 -11.49 -30.15
N GLN A 360 3.43 -12.25 -30.27
CA GLN A 360 3.31 -13.54 -29.60
C GLN A 360 4.29 -14.52 -30.26
N TYR A 361 5.07 -15.24 -29.46
CA TYR A 361 5.91 -16.32 -29.98
C TYR A 361 5.05 -17.55 -30.34
N GLU A 362 5.06 -17.94 -31.62
CA GLU A 362 4.31 -19.10 -32.13
C GLU A 362 5.19 -20.33 -32.40
N GLY A 363 6.51 -20.21 -32.23
CA GLY A 363 7.43 -21.31 -32.44
C GLY A 363 7.39 -22.38 -31.34
N ARG A 364 8.22 -23.42 -31.49
CA ARG A 364 8.35 -24.50 -30.50
C ARG A 364 9.03 -23.99 -29.23
N ILE A 365 8.38 -24.19 -28.09
CA ILE A 365 8.97 -23.92 -26.78
C ILE A 365 9.81 -25.14 -26.36
N PRO A 366 11.10 -24.98 -25.99
CA PRO A 366 11.96 -26.10 -25.61
C PRO A 366 11.56 -26.70 -24.25
N TYR A 367 11.97 -27.96 -24.02
CA TYR A 367 11.73 -28.68 -22.77
C TYR A 367 13.04 -28.86 -21.98
N PRO A 368 13.01 -28.77 -20.63
CA PRO A 368 11.90 -28.31 -19.80
C PRO A 368 11.57 -26.85 -20.07
N ARG A 369 10.31 -26.49 -19.81
CA ARG A 369 9.80 -25.16 -20.12
C ARG A 369 10.68 -24.07 -19.47
N PRO A 370 11.20 -23.10 -20.24
CA PRO A 370 11.99 -22.00 -19.69
C PRO A 370 11.28 -21.30 -18.53
N GLY A 371 11.93 -21.28 -17.35
CA GLY A 371 11.40 -20.67 -16.13
C GLY A 371 10.76 -21.61 -15.14
N THR A 372 10.77 -22.90 -15.43
CA THR A 372 10.47 -23.96 -14.47
C THR A 372 11.66 -24.13 -13.53
N CYS A 373 11.40 -24.36 -12.24
CA CYS A 373 12.45 -24.65 -11.27
C CYS A 373 12.94 -26.10 -11.42
N PRO A 374 14.24 -26.37 -11.28
CA PRO A 374 14.73 -27.74 -11.19
C PRO A 374 14.08 -28.44 -10.00
N SER A 375 13.44 -29.58 -10.25
CA SER A 375 12.80 -30.34 -9.19
C SER A 375 12.82 -31.82 -9.53
N LYS A 376 13.15 -32.63 -8.52
CA LYS A 376 13.27 -34.09 -8.65
C LYS A 376 11.95 -34.78 -8.96
N THR A 377 10.82 -34.09 -8.75
CA THR A 377 9.48 -34.65 -8.99
C THR A 377 9.10 -34.66 -10.47
N TYR A 378 9.57 -33.69 -11.26
CA TYR A 378 9.22 -33.59 -12.68
C TYR A 378 10.24 -34.29 -13.58
N ASP A 379 11.53 -34.14 -13.26
CA ASP A 379 12.60 -34.80 -14.00
C ASP A 379 13.77 -35.14 -13.05
N PRO A 380 14.00 -36.43 -12.74
CA PRO A 380 15.06 -36.83 -11.82
C PRO A 380 16.47 -36.57 -12.34
N LEU A 381 16.63 -36.30 -13.65
CA LEU A 381 17.92 -35.97 -14.26
C LEU A 381 18.29 -34.49 -14.05
N ILE A 382 17.31 -33.61 -13.87
CA ILE A 382 17.52 -32.16 -13.75
C ILE A 382 17.49 -31.76 -12.28
N LYS A 383 18.65 -31.85 -11.63
CA LYS A 383 18.82 -31.55 -10.20
C LYS A 383 19.13 -30.08 -9.95
N SER A 384 19.67 -29.39 -10.95
CA SER A 384 20.11 -28.00 -10.87
C SER A 384 19.88 -27.28 -12.19
N THR A 385 19.86 -25.94 -12.14
CA THR A 385 19.78 -25.11 -13.36
C THR A 385 20.98 -25.31 -14.29
N ARG A 386 22.07 -25.90 -13.79
CA ARG A 386 23.25 -26.30 -14.58
C ARG A 386 23.00 -27.49 -15.51
N ASP A 387 21.96 -28.26 -15.23
CA ASP A 387 21.62 -29.48 -15.96
C ASP A 387 20.62 -29.21 -17.09
N PHE A 388 20.15 -27.96 -17.23
CA PHE A 388 19.28 -27.57 -18.34
C PHE A 388 20.02 -27.62 -19.69
N PRO A 389 19.34 -28.06 -20.77
CA PRO A 389 19.89 -28.03 -22.13
C PRO A 389 20.21 -26.60 -22.60
N ASP A 390 21.26 -26.45 -23.43
CA ASP A 390 21.67 -25.14 -23.96
C ASP A 390 20.57 -24.45 -24.79
N GLU A 391 19.68 -25.23 -25.42
CA GLU A 391 18.51 -24.70 -26.13
C GLU A 391 17.58 -23.91 -25.19
N VAL A 392 17.29 -24.44 -24.00
CA VAL A 392 16.48 -23.78 -22.97
C VAL A 392 17.16 -22.49 -22.51
N ILE A 393 18.48 -22.54 -22.29
CA ILE A 393 19.30 -21.39 -21.85
C ILE A 393 19.41 -20.31 -22.93
N SER A 394 19.47 -20.69 -24.20
CA SER A 394 19.50 -19.74 -25.32
C SER A 394 18.12 -19.13 -25.59
N PHE A 395 17.06 -19.92 -25.41
CA PHE A 395 15.69 -19.45 -25.57
C PHE A 395 15.36 -18.36 -24.57
N ILE A 396 15.60 -18.61 -23.27
CA ILE A 396 15.25 -17.67 -22.20
C ILE A 396 15.99 -16.34 -22.31
N LYS A 397 17.24 -16.33 -22.77
CA LYS A 397 18.01 -15.09 -22.96
C LYS A 397 17.38 -14.17 -24.01
N ARG A 398 16.70 -14.74 -25.00
CA ARG A 398 16.03 -14.01 -26.07
C ARG A 398 14.55 -13.73 -25.77
N HIS A 399 13.95 -14.45 -24.83
CA HIS A 399 12.53 -14.35 -24.48
C HIS A 399 12.28 -14.18 -22.96
N PRO A 400 12.83 -13.14 -22.32
CA PRO A 400 12.63 -12.91 -20.88
C PRO A 400 11.23 -12.37 -20.53
N LEU A 401 10.47 -11.91 -21.54
CA LEU A 401 9.17 -11.26 -21.38
C LEU A 401 8.02 -12.19 -21.79
N MET A 402 6.95 -12.23 -21.00
CA MET A 402 5.68 -12.87 -21.37
C MET A 402 4.82 -11.96 -22.24
N TYR A 403 4.10 -12.53 -23.21
CA TYR A 403 3.27 -11.74 -24.13
C TYR A 403 1.97 -11.24 -23.47
N LYS A 404 1.31 -12.09 -22.68
CA LYS A 404 0.09 -11.71 -21.96
C LYS A 404 0.41 -10.78 -20.78
N SER A 405 -0.48 -9.84 -20.52
CA SER A 405 -0.45 -9.01 -19.31
C SER A 405 -1.25 -9.68 -18.18
N VAL A 406 -0.89 -9.40 -16.94
CA VAL A 406 -1.68 -9.81 -15.76
C VAL A 406 -2.74 -8.74 -15.50
N TYR A 407 -4.00 -9.15 -15.37
CA TYR A 407 -5.13 -8.27 -15.08
C TYR A 407 -5.51 -8.33 -13.60
N PRO A 408 -6.05 -7.23 -13.03
CA PRO A 408 -6.54 -7.24 -11.65
C PRO A 408 -7.79 -8.10 -11.50
N VAL A 409 -7.97 -8.71 -10.33
CA VAL A 409 -9.08 -9.64 -10.02
C VAL A 409 -10.46 -9.01 -10.26
N THR A 410 -10.58 -7.71 -10.01
CA THR A 410 -11.81 -6.93 -10.16
C THR A 410 -12.01 -6.36 -11.55
N GLY A 411 -11.12 -6.64 -12.51
CA GLY A 411 -11.11 -6.02 -13.84
C GLY A 411 -10.68 -4.54 -13.86
N GLY A 412 -10.64 -3.89 -12.70
CA GLY A 412 -10.18 -2.51 -12.49
C GLY A 412 -9.63 -2.29 -11.07
N PRO A 413 -9.37 -1.04 -10.68
CA PRO A 413 -8.84 -0.71 -9.35
C PRO A 413 -9.90 -0.95 -8.26
N VAL A 414 -9.42 -1.34 -7.08
CA VAL A 414 -10.21 -1.46 -5.84
C VAL A 414 -10.19 -0.20 -4.98
N PHE A 415 -9.41 0.80 -5.38
CA PHE A 415 -9.42 2.14 -4.80
C PHE A 415 -8.88 3.14 -5.79
N THR A 416 -9.56 4.28 -5.97
CA THR A 416 -9.06 5.38 -6.78
C THR A 416 -9.19 6.73 -6.09
N ARG A 417 -8.13 7.53 -6.19
CA ARG A 417 -8.10 8.94 -5.79
C ARG A 417 -7.54 9.76 -6.91
N ILE A 418 -8.38 10.57 -7.53
CA ILE A 418 -8.03 11.54 -8.56
C ILE A 418 -8.32 12.95 -8.06
N ASN A 419 -7.59 13.95 -8.56
CA ASN A 419 -7.80 15.36 -8.21
C ASN A 419 -7.69 15.66 -6.71
N VAL A 420 -6.78 14.98 -6.03
CA VAL A 420 -6.37 15.30 -4.65
C VAL A 420 -4.95 15.86 -4.65
N ASP A 421 -4.61 16.61 -3.61
CA ASP A 421 -3.31 17.29 -3.43
C ASP A 421 -2.22 16.38 -2.86
N TYR A 422 -2.54 15.11 -2.59
CA TYR A 422 -1.60 14.09 -2.12
C TYR A 422 -1.50 12.90 -3.10
N ARG A 423 -0.44 12.11 -2.94
CA ARG A 423 -0.24 10.82 -3.61
C ARG A 423 -0.12 9.73 -2.58
N LEU A 424 -0.62 8.54 -2.90
CA LEU A 424 -0.38 7.39 -2.05
C LEU A 424 1.07 6.91 -2.21
N THR A 425 1.68 6.49 -1.11
CA THR A 425 3.09 6.11 -1.04
C THR A 425 3.24 4.65 -0.62
N GLN A 426 2.58 4.26 0.47
CA GLN A 426 2.67 2.95 1.11
C GLN A 426 1.29 2.34 1.29
N ILE A 427 1.23 1.00 1.31
CA ILE A 427 0.01 0.24 1.51
C ILE A 427 0.29 -0.92 2.45
N VAL A 428 -0.61 -1.12 3.41
CA VAL A 428 -0.65 -2.31 4.26
C VAL A 428 -2.09 -2.78 4.35
N VAL A 429 -2.30 -4.09 4.34
CA VAL A 429 -3.64 -4.68 4.36
C VAL A 429 -3.74 -5.63 5.55
N ASP A 430 -4.84 -5.51 6.31
CA ASP A 430 -5.22 -6.48 7.32
C ASP A 430 -6.46 -7.25 6.90
N HIS A 431 -6.54 -8.51 7.28
CA HIS A 431 -7.69 -9.37 7.02
C HIS A 431 -8.46 -9.58 8.33
N VAL A 432 -9.54 -8.82 8.49
CA VAL A 432 -10.26 -8.69 9.77
C VAL A 432 -11.52 -9.54 9.75
N MET A 433 -11.68 -10.36 10.79
CA MET A 433 -12.93 -11.07 11.05
C MET A 433 -13.95 -10.10 11.67
N ALA A 434 -15.13 -10.05 11.09
CA ALA A 434 -16.31 -9.32 11.55
C ALA A 434 -17.45 -10.31 11.88
N GLU A 435 -18.63 -9.80 12.21
CA GLU A 435 -19.83 -10.61 12.49
C GLU A 435 -20.37 -11.33 11.25
N ASP A 436 -20.39 -10.66 10.11
CA ASP A 436 -20.95 -11.14 8.84
C ASP A 436 -19.93 -11.79 7.89
N GLY A 437 -18.63 -11.69 8.20
CA GLY A 437 -17.59 -12.33 7.40
C GLY A 437 -16.21 -11.75 7.62
N GLN A 438 -15.34 -11.92 6.62
CA GLN A 438 -13.99 -11.40 6.63
C GLN A 438 -13.87 -10.21 5.67
N TYR A 439 -13.16 -9.18 6.09
CA TYR A 439 -12.98 -7.94 5.34
C TYR A 439 -11.50 -7.60 5.19
N ASP A 440 -11.17 -7.07 4.01
CA ASP A 440 -9.87 -6.46 3.75
C ASP A 440 -9.90 -5.00 4.20
N VAL A 441 -9.15 -4.69 5.24
CA VAL A 441 -8.94 -3.32 5.71
C VAL A 441 -7.59 -2.82 5.21
N ILE A 442 -7.63 -1.79 4.37
CA ILE A 442 -6.50 -1.23 3.66
C ILE A 442 -6.07 0.07 4.34
N PHE A 443 -4.82 0.13 4.78
CA PHE A 443 -4.17 1.32 5.29
C PHE A 443 -3.27 1.91 4.20
N LEU A 444 -3.55 3.14 3.77
CA LEU A 444 -2.85 3.81 2.68
C LEU A 444 -2.13 5.04 3.23
N GLY A 445 -0.79 5.03 3.18
CA GLY A 445 0.03 6.20 3.52
C GLY A 445 0.14 7.17 2.36
N THR A 446 0.37 8.45 2.67
CA THR A 446 0.51 9.53 1.68
C THR A 446 1.86 10.26 1.76
N ASP A 447 2.15 11.04 0.72
CA ASP A 447 3.31 11.94 0.66
C ASP A 447 3.17 13.17 1.56
N THR A 448 1.99 13.42 2.12
CA THR A 448 1.69 14.52 3.05
C THR A 448 1.59 14.08 4.51
N GLY A 449 1.83 12.79 4.82
CA GLY A 449 1.88 12.32 6.21
C GLY A 449 0.52 11.92 6.79
N THR A 450 -0.43 11.60 5.92
CA THR A 450 -1.75 11.08 6.30
C THR A 450 -1.85 9.58 6.05
N VAL A 451 -2.65 8.89 6.86
CA VAL A 451 -3.06 7.51 6.60
C VAL A 451 -4.57 7.47 6.37
N LEU A 452 -4.97 6.88 5.24
CA LEU A 452 -6.37 6.55 4.96
C LEU A 452 -6.63 5.11 5.40
N LYS A 453 -7.67 4.90 6.20
CA LYS A 453 -8.21 3.57 6.51
C LYS A 453 -9.43 3.32 5.63
N VAL A 454 -9.36 2.30 4.79
CA VAL A 454 -10.38 1.99 3.78
C VAL A 454 -10.80 0.54 3.95
N VAL A 455 -12.09 0.25 3.85
CA VAL A 455 -12.60 -1.12 3.78
C VAL A 455 -13.19 -1.39 2.40
N SER A 456 -12.89 -2.58 1.85
CA SER A 456 -13.48 -3.05 0.61
C SER A 456 -14.63 -4.01 0.92
N ILE A 457 -15.86 -3.63 0.54
CA ILE A 457 -17.09 -4.34 0.89
C ILE A 457 -17.68 -4.96 -0.37
N ALA A 458 -17.88 -6.28 -0.38
CA ALA A 458 -18.53 -6.96 -1.49
C ALA A 458 -20.07 -6.81 -1.42
N LYS A 459 -20.69 -6.25 -2.47
CA LYS A 459 -22.14 -6.18 -2.62
C LYS A 459 -22.68 -7.35 -3.47
N GLU A 460 -23.99 -7.55 -3.43
CA GLU A 460 -24.73 -8.69 -4.01
C GLU A 460 -24.55 -8.90 -5.52
N LYS A 461 -23.99 -7.94 -6.25
CA LYS A 461 -23.74 -8.02 -7.71
C LYS A 461 -22.25 -8.14 -8.07
N TRP A 462 -21.41 -8.64 -7.17
CA TRP A 462 -19.94 -8.66 -7.32
C TRP A 462 -19.31 -7.27 -7.48
N THR A 463 -20.07 -6.21 -7.22
CA THR A 463 -19.56 -4.85 -7.16
C THR A 463 -18.93 -4.63 -5.80
N LYS A 464 -17.69 -4.15 -5.78
CA LYS A 464 -17.02 -3.75 -4.55
C LYS A 464 -17.35 -2.30 -4.26
N GLU A 465 -17.84 -2.03 -3.05
CA GLU A 465 -17.95 -0.68 -2.49
C GLU A 465 -16.72 -0.39 -1.66
N GLU A 466 -16.15 0.79 -1.86
CA GLU A 466 -15.03 1.29 -1.08
C GLU A 466 -15.57 2.29 -0.07
N VAL A 467 -15.31 2.03 1.21
CA VAL A 467 -15.69 2.97 2.27
C VAL A 467 -14.42 3.47 2.93
N VAL A 468 -14.19 4.78 2.83
CA VAL A 468 -13.09 5.46 3.52
C VAL A 468 -13.56 5.75 4.94
N LEU A 469 -13.12 4.91 5.87
CA LEU A 469 -13.51 4.99 7.27
C LEU A 469 -12.88 6.22 7.92
N GLU A 470 -11.58 6.42 7.72
CA GLU A 470 -10.82 7.41 8.48
C GLU A 470 -9.68 8.03 7.65
N GLU A 471 -9.44 9.32 7.86
CA GLU A 471 -8.24 10.05 7.39
C GLU A 471 -7.49 10.59 8.61
N LEU A 472 -6.25 10.14 8.81
CA LEU A 472 -5.49 10.31 10.04
C LEU A 472 -4.21 11.12 9.75
N GLN A 473 -4.08 12.31 10.32
CA GLN A 473 -2.85 13.11 10.20
C GLN A 473 -1.81 12.61 11.22
N ILE A 474 -0.81 11.87 10.75
CA ILE A 474 0.13 11.13 11.62
C ILE A 474 1.24 12.02 12.17
N PHE A 475 1.69 12.99 11.37
CA PHE A 475 2.76 13.91 11.73
C PHE A 475 2.24 15.32 11.92
N LYS A 476 2.86 16.08 12.84
CA LYS A 476 2.53 17.49 13.10
C LYS A 476 2.69 18.36 11.85
N HIS A 477 3.71 18.09 11.06
CA HIS A 477 4.00 18.75 9.79
C HIS A 477 3.86 17.73 8.64
N PRO A 478 3.42 18.15 7.44
CA PRO A 478 3.30 17.25 6.31
C PRO A 478 4.64 16.58 6.00
N SER A 479 4.65 15.26 5.98
CA SER A 479 5.88 14.47 5.88
C SER A 479 5.64 13.18 5.12
N PHE A 480 6.52 12.87 4.16
CA PHE A 480 6.37 11.71 3.28
C PHE A 480 6.44 10.40 4.06
N ILE A 481 5.34 9.62 4.06
CA ILE A 481 5.35 8.28 4.66
C ILE A 481 6.23 7.36 3.81
N SER A 482 7.37 6.97 4.36
CA SER A 482 8.40 6.18 3.69
C SER A 482 8.21 4.68 3.85
N THR A 483 7.64 4.25 4.98
CA THR A 483 7.44 2.83 5.31
C THR A 483 6.29 2.64 6.29
N MET A 484 5.62 1.50 6.20
CA MET A 484 4.51 1.10 7.04
C MET A 484 4.58 -0.42 7.29
N GLU A 485 4.48 -0.84 8.54
CA GLU A 485 4.47 -2.26 8.94
C GLU A 485 3.35 -2.52 9.94
N ILE A 486 2.62 -3.63 9.78
CA ILE A 486 1.50 -4.01 10.65
C ILE A 486 1.88 -5.15 11.58
N SER A 487 1.52 -5.04 12.85
CA SER A 487 1.49 -6.15 13.80
C SER A 487 0.05 -6.49 14.15
N GLN A 488 -0.44 -7.61 13.62
CA GLN A 488 -1.75 -8.13 13.99
C GLN A 488 -1.77 -8.56 15.46
N LYS A 489 -0.67 -9.11 15.98
CA LYS A 489 -0.58 -9.56 17.36
C LYS A 489 -0.69 -8.41 18.36
N GLN A 490 -0.04 -7.28 18.07
CA GLN A 490 -0.10 -6.07 18.92
C GLN A 490 -1.28 -5.16 18.58
N GLN A 491 -1.94 -5.38 17.45
CA GLN A 491 -2.96 -4.50 16.87
C GLN A 491 -2.44 -3.08 16.64
N GLN A 492 -1.24 -2.98 16.08
CA GLN A 492 -0.55 -1.71 15.83
C GLN A 492 -0.06 -1.63 14.39
N LEU A 493 0.00 -0.41 13.88
CA LEU A 493 0.64 -0.02 12.63
C LEU A 493 1.82 0.88 12.96
N TYR A 494 3.01 0.53 12.49
CA TYR A 494 4.23 1.31 12.66
C TYR A 494 4.52 2.08 11.37
N ILE A 495 4.69 3.40 11.48
CA ILE A 495 4.77 4.31 10.34
C ILE A 495 6.06 5.11 10.45
N GLY A 496 6.94 4.96 9.46
CA GLY A 496 8.21 5.68 9.37
C GLY A 496 8.15 6.85 8.39
N SER A 497 8.88 7.91 8.71
CA SER A 497 9.10 9.08 7.86
C SER A 497 10.50 9.67 8.08
N ARG A 498 10.83 10.70 7.29
CA ARG A 498 11.99 11.58 7.48
C ARG A 498 12.03 12.24 8.84
N ASP A 499 10.87 12.57 9.38
CA ASP A 499 10.72 13.41 10.58
C ASP A 499 10.41 12.61 11.85
N GLY A 500 10.02 11.34 11.73
CA GLY A 500 9.70 10.53 12.90
C GLY A 500 9.19 9.13 12.63
N LEU A 501 9.06 8.37 13.70
CA LEU A 501 8.40 7.07 13.76
C LEU A 501 7.18 7.17 14.67
N VAL A 502 6.06 6.60 14.24
CA VAL A 502 4.80 6.60 14.99
C VAL A 502 4.24 5.19 15.07
N GLN A 503 3.80 4.79 16.27
CA GLN A 503 2.94 3.63 16.51
C GLN A 503 1.49 4.10 16.50
N LEU A 504 0.63 3.46 15.71
CA LEU A 504 -0.78 3.80 15.53
C LEU A 504 -1.67 2.58 15.79
N SER A 505 -2.70 2.72 16.64
CA SER A 505 -3.66 1.65 16.85
C SER A 505 -4.46 1.34 15.59
N LEU A 506 -4.70 0.06 15.27
CA LEU A 506 -5.52 -0.34 14.11
C LEU A 506 -7.00 0.05 14.25
N HIS A 507 -7.49 0.20 15.47
CA HIS A 507 -8.88 0.51 15.78
C HIS A 507 -9.01 1.53 16.92
N ARG A 508 -10.06 2.36 16.87
CA ARG A 508 -10.35 3.42 17.85
C ARG A 508 -11.86 3.55 18.06
N CYS A 509 -12.51 2.43 18.39
CA CYS A 509 -13.96 2.29 18.38
C CYS A 509 -14.69 3.35 19.22
N HIS A 510 -14.10 3.75 20.36
CA HIS A 510 -14.63 4.79 21.24
C HIS A 510 -14.77 6.17 20.57
N THR A 511 -14.02 6.44 19.50
CA THR A 511 -14.04 7.73 18.81
C THR A 511 -15.32 7.92 17.99
N TYR A 512 -15.90 6.83 17.46
CA TYR A 512 -17.08 6.90 16.59
C TYR A 512 -18.31 7.48 17.29
N GLY A 513 -18.53 7.16 18.56
CA GLY A 513 -19.74 7.56 19.26
C GLY A 513 -19.95 6.84 20.57
N LYS A 514 -20.88 7.37 21.36
CA LYS A 514 -21.34 6.73 22.60
C LYS A 514 -22.61 5.91 22.37
N ALA A 515 -23.32 6.11 21.26
CA ALA A 515 -24.55 5.40 20.94
C ALA A 515 -24.30 4.16 20.08
N CYS A 516 -25.23 3.20 20.13
CA CYS A 516 -25.21 2.01 19.27
C CYS A 516 -25.24 2.39 17.78
N ALA A 517 -26.08 3.37 17.42
CA ALA A 517 -26.23 3.81 16.03
C ALA A 517 -24.91 4.34 15.44
N ASP A 518 -24.17 5.15 16.20
CA ASP A 518 -22.86 5.66 15.77
C ASP A 518 -21.86 4.55 15.46
N CYS A 519 -21.84 3.51 16.32
CA CYS A 519 -20.95 2.37 16.20
C CYS A 519 -21.31 1.50 14.99
N CYS A 520 -22.60 1.25 14.76
CA CYS A 520 -23.08 0.51 13.60
C CYS A 520 -22.77 1.25 12.28
N LEU A 521 -23.10 2.55 12.23
CA LEU A 521 -22.84 3.40 11.08
C LEU A 521 -21.34 3.57 10.78
N ALA A 522 -20.45 3.29 11.74
CA ALA A 522 -19.01 3.34 11.53
C ALA A 522 -18.55 2.35 10.46
N ARG A 523 -19.22 1.20 10.31
CA ARG A 523 -18.88 0.14 9.34
C ARG A 523 -17.42 -0.29 9.41
N ASP A 524 -16.80 -0.19 10.59
CA ASP A 524 -15.42 -0.59 10.86
C ASP A 524 -15.39 -2.06 11.32
N PRO A 525 -14.78 -2.99 10.56
CA PRO A 525 -14.72 -4.41 10.92
C PRO A 525 -14.12 -4.69 12.29
N TYR A 526 -13.24 -3.81 12.79
CA TYR A 526 -12.66 -3.94 14.12
C TYR A 526 -13.61 -3.56 15.26
N CYS A 527 -14.74 -2.91 14.99
CA CYS A 527 -15.57 -2.27 16.00
C CYS A 527 -17.01 -2.82 15.99
N ALA A 528 -17.51 -3.14 17.18
CA ALA A 528 -18.88 -3.60 17.39
C ALA A 528 -19.45 -3.02 18.68
N TRP A 529 -20.76 -2.79 18.71
CA TRP A 529 -21.45 -2.36 19.92
C TRP A 529 -21.55 -3.52 20.91
N ASP A 530 -21.18 -3.32 22.17
CA ASP A 530 -21.15 -4.38 23.18
C ASP A 530 -22.33 -4.41 24.16
N GLY A 531 -23.32 -3.56 23.92
CA GLY A 531 -24.43 -3.30 24.82
C GLY A 531 -24.26 -2.01 25.64
N ASN A 532 -23.03 -1.55 25.85
CA ASN A 532 -22.74 -0.37 26.65
C ASN A 532 -21.88 0.68 25.92
N SER A 533 -20.95 0.25 25.08
CA SER A 533 -20.04 1.13 24.36
C SER A 533 -19.60 0.53 23.02
N CYS A 534 -19.13 1.39 22.11
CA CYS A 534 -18.47 0.93 20.90
C CYS A 534 -17.06 0.42 21.22
N SER A 535 -16.85 -0.89 21.17
CA SER A 535 -15.59 -1.53 21.54
C SER A 535 -15.10 -2.50 20.46
N ARG A 536 -13.90 -3.06 20.65
CA ARG A 536 -13.30 -3.96 19.66
C ARG A 536 -14.17 -5.21 19.48
N TYR A 537 -14.40 -5.61 18.24
CA TYR A 537 -15.06 -6.86 17.90
C TYR A 537 -14.21 -8.04 18.37
N ALA A 538 -14.87 -8.97 19.06
CA ALA A 538 -14.30 -10.24 19.50
C ALA A 538 -15.34 -11.34 19.26
N PRO A 539 -14.99 -12.45 18.60
CA PRO A 539 -15.91 -13.56 18.36
C PRO A 539 -16.44 -14.11 19.70
N THR A 540 -17.76 -14.18 19.87
CA THR A 540 -18.40 -14.72 21.07
C THR A 540 -19.37 -15.84 20.73
N SER A 541 -19.44 -16.86 21.59
CA SER A 541 -20.40 -17.96 21.46
C SER A 541 -21.84 -17.53 21.83
N LYS A 542 -22.01 -16.38 22.50
CA LYS A 542 -23.33 -15.84 22.85
C LYS A 542 -23.75 -14.77 21.84
N ARG A 543 -24.58 -15.16 20.86
CA ARG A 543 -25.14 -14.33 19.77
C ARG A 543 -25.92 -13.06 20.18
N ARG A 544 -26.09 -12.75 21.47
CA ARG A 544 -27.03 -11.69 21.91
C ARG A 544 -26.38 -10.38 22.37
N ALA A 545 -25.06 -10.22 22.27
CA ALA A 545 -24.38 -9.10 22.95
C ALA A 545 -23.51 -8.21 22.03
N ARG A 546 -23.35 -8.54 20.75
CA ARG A 546 -22.55 -7.73 19.82
C ARG A 546 -23.39 -7.36 18.61
N ARG A 547 -23.43 -6.09 18.25
CA ARG A 547 -24.18 -5.56 17.11
C ARG A 547 -23.19 -4.89 16.16
N GLN A 548 -23.09 -5.38 14.93
CA GLN A 548 -22.24 -4.84 13.88
C GLN A 548 -22.91 -5.06 12.52
N ASP A 549 -22.85 -4.06 11.64
CA ASP A 549 -23.24 -4.22 10.24
C ASP A 549 -22.26 -3.48 9.34
N ILE A 550 -21.33 -4.24 8.76
CA ILE A 550 -20.32 -3.69 7.85
C ILE A 550 -20.93 -3.49 6.47
N LYS A 551 -21.75 -4.44 6.00
CA LYS A 551 -22.24 -4.48 4.62
C LYS A 551 -23.22 -3.36 4.29
N TYR A 552 -24.14 -3.02 5.19
CA TYR A 552 -25.15 -1.98 4.95
C TYR A 552 -25.03 -0.79 5.91
N GLY A 553 -24.54 -1.03 7.13
CA GLY A 553 -24.47 -0.01 8.17
C GLY A 553 -25.86 0.44 8.63
N ASP A 554 -26.78 -0.49 8.84
CA ASP A 554 -28.16 -0.21 9.24
C ASP A 554 -28.32 -0.24 10.78
N PRO A 555 -28.37 0.93 11.46
CA PRO A 555 -28.58 0.97 12.89
C PRO A 555 -30.01 0.59 13.29
N VAL A 556 -31.01 0.70 12.41
CA VAL A 556 -32.42 0.40 12.76
C VAL A 556 -32.61 -1.09 12.94
N ALA A 557 -32.04 -1.91 12.04
CA ALA A 557 -32.08 -3.36 12.18
C ALA A 557 -31.22 -3.87 13.35
N GLN A 558 -30.11 -3.19 13.65
CA GLN A 558 -29.11 -3.67 14.61
C GLN A 558 -29.32 -3.15 16.04
N CYS A 559 -29.78 -1.90 16.21
CA CYS A 559 -29.90 -1.24 17.50
C CYS A 559 -31.37 -1.14 17.91
N TRP A 560 -31.84 -2.11 18.71
CA TRP A 560 -33.21 -2.10 19.25
C TRP A 560 -33.45 -1.07 20.35
N ASP A 561 -32.39 -0.43 20.84
CA ASP A 561 -32.51 0.62 21.87
C ASP A 561 -33.15 1.90 21.33
N VAL A 562 -33.34 2.06 20.01
CA VAL A 562 -33.93 3.28 19.42
C VAL A 562 -35.42 3.45 19.78
N GLU A 563 -36.15 2.40 20.13
CA GLU A 563 -37.56 2.52 20.56
C GLU A 563 -37.71 2.83 22.05
N ASP A 564 -36.82 2.31 22.92
CA ASP A 564 -36.84 2.59 24.37
C ASP A 564 -36.06 3.87 24.74
N SER A 565 -35.05 4.27 23.94
CA SER A 565 -34.22 5.44 24.21
C SER A 565 -34.78 6.76 23.66
N ILE A 566 -35.87 6.76 22.88
CA ILE A 566 -36.62 8.01 22.64
C ILE A 566 -37.20 8.57 23.95
N SER A 567 -37.34 7.74 24.98
CA SER A 567 -37.77 8.17 26.31
C SER A 567 -36.64 8.55 27.28
N HIS A 568 -35.39 8.10 27.05
CA HIS A 568 -34.31 8.19 28.05
C HIS A 568 -32.88 8.37 27.52
N GLU A 569 -32.63 8.48 26.21
CA GLU A 569 -31.38 9.08 25.75
C GLU A 569 -31.45 10.57 26.07
N THR A 570 -30.82 10.95 27.17
CA THR A 570 -30.39 12.33 27.39
C THR A 570 -29.49 12.69 26.21
N ALA A 571 -30.05 13.31 25.18
CA ALA A 571 -29.28 14.21 24.34
C ALA A 571 -28.43 15.08 25.28
N ASP A 572 -27.17 15.38 24.95
CA ASP A 572 -26.33 16.21 25.82
C ASP A 572 -27.00 17.60 25.96
N GLU A 573 -27.84 17.75 27.00
CA GLU A 573 -28.61 18.96 27.25
C GLU A 573 -27.68 20.01 27.83
N LYS A 574 -27.17 20.86 26.95
CA LYS A 574 -26.31 21.97 27.34
C LYS A 574 -27.18 23.21 27.60
N VAL A 575 -27.38 23.53 28.87
CA VAL A 575 -28.02 24.80 29.25
C VAL A 575 -27.06 25.95 28.93
N ILE A 576 -27.51 26.87 28.09
CA ILE A 576 -26.74 28.05 27.67
C ILE A 576 -27.52 29.29 28.09
N PHE A 577 -26.84 30.20 28.79
CA PHE A 577 -27.41 31.49 29.20
C PHE A 577 -27.05 32.55 28.16
N GLY A 578 -28.06 33.18 27.58
CA GLY A 578 -27.91 34.29 26.65
C GLY A 578 -28.26 35.63 27.30
N ILE A 579 -27.64 36.71 26.84
CA ILE A 579 -27.98 38.08 27.27
C ILE A 579 -29.07 38.62 26.33
N GLU A 580 -30.12 39.20 26.91
CA GLU A 580 -31.22 39.82 26.18
C GLU A 580 -30.71 40.80 25.10
N PHE A 581 -31.29 40.75 23.90
CA PHE A 581 -30.90 41.53 22.72
C PHE A 581 -29.49 41.24 22.16
N ASN A 582 -28.76 40.27 22.71
CA ASN A 582 -27.53 39.76 22.12
C ASN A 582 -27.77 38.46 21.35
N SER A 583 -26.81 38.10 20.51
CA SER A 583 -26.81 36.82 19.81
C SER A 583 -25.96 35.78 20.54
N THR A 584 -26.46 34.54 20.61
CA THR A 584 -25.74 33.41 21.19
C THR A 584 -25.46 32.37 20.10
N PHE A 585 -24.23 31.86 20.07
CA PHE A 585 -23.82 30.82 19.13
C PHE A 585 -24.02 29.44 19.75
N LEU A 586 -24.83 28.61 19.09
CA LEU A 586 -25.03 27.20 19.43
C LEU A 586 -24.18 26.34 18.49
N GLU A 587 -23.24 25.61 19.08
CA GLU A 587 -22.29 24.77 18.37
C GLU A 587 -22.81 23.34 18.29
N CYS A 588 -22.82 22.77 17.09
CA CYS A 588 -23.09 21.35 16.85
C CYS A 588 -22.16 20.86 15.76
N ILE A 589 -21.23 19.98 16.12
CA ILE A 589 -20.21 19.46 15.22
C ILE A 589 -20.48 17.97 15.01
N PRO A 590 -20.79 17.53 13.77
CA PRO A 590 -21.01 16.13 13.52
C PRO A 590 -19.66 15.42 13.51
N LYS A 591 -19.60 14.24 14.12
CA LYS A 591 -18.39 13.41 14.09
C LYS A 591 -18.06 12.92 12.67
N SER A 592 -19.09 12.71 11.85
CA SER A 592 -18.93 12.28 10.47
C SER A 592 -18.91 13.45 9.49
N GLN A 593 -17.94 13.47 8.58
CA GLN A 593 -17.89 14.42 7.46
C GLN A 593 -18.96 14.14 6.39
N GLN A 594 -19.62 12.97 6.47
CA GLN A 594 -20.70 12.57 5.56
C GLN A 594 -22.08 12.96 6.10
N ALA A 595 -22.16 13.47 7.34
CA ALA A 595 -23.42 13.83 7.97
C ALA A 595 -23.87 15.25 7.59
N SER A 596 -25.17 15.41 7.36
CA SER A 596 -25.82 16.72 7.24
C SER A 596 -26.54 17.06 8.53
N ILE A 597 -26.27 18.23 9.09
CA ILE A 597 -26.96 18.73 10.28
C ILE A 597 -28.25 19.44 9.90
N ARG A 598 -29.31 19.22 10.69
CA ARG A 598 -30.55 19.99 10.65
C ARG A 598 -30.86 20.50 12.06
N TRP A 599 -31.27 21.75 12.15
CA TRP A 599 -31.63 22.38 13.43
C TRP A 599 -33.13 22.45 13.57
N TYR A 600 -33.60 22.18 14.77
CA TYR A 600 -35.00 22.34 15.14
C TYR A 600 -35.12 23.37 16.26
N ILE A 601 -36.27 24.03 16.36
CA ILE A 601 -36.65 24.83 17.53
C ILE A 601 -37.95 24.27 18.11
N GLN A 602 -37.98 24.11 19.42
CA GLN A 602 -39.18 23.81 20.17
C GLN A 602 -39.39 24.87 21.24
N ARG A 603 -40.49 25.62 21.14
CA ARG A 603 -40.84 26.68 22.09
C ARG A 603 -41.63 26.10 23.26
N SER A 604 -41.46 26.71 24.44
CA SER A 604 -42.22 26.30 25.64
C SER A 604 -43.74 26.32 25.38
N GLY A 605 -44.38 25.16 25.49
CA GLY A 605 -45.83 24.98 25.28
C GLY A 605 -46.24 24.44 23.89
N GLU A 606 -45.30 24.25 22.97
CA GLU A 606 -45.57 23.69 21.63
C GLU A 606 -45.03 22.25 21.50
N GLU A 607 -45.87 21.32 21.01
CA GLU A 607 -45.44 19.93 20.73
C GLU A 607 -44.69 19.80 19.40
N HIS A 608 -44.90 20.73 18.46
CA HIS A 608 -44.29 20.68 17.14
C HIS A 608 -42.90 21.32 17.12
N ARG A 609 -41.97 20.65 16.43
CA ARG A 609 -40.62 21.14 16.17
C ARG A 609 -40.59 21.82 14.80
N GLU A 610 -40.14 23.07 14.76
CA GLU A 610 -39.97 23.80 13.49
C GLU A 610 -38.52 23.63 13.01
N GLU A 611 -38.31 23.23 11.76
CA GLU A 611 -36.97 23.16 11.15
C GLU A 611 -36.49 24.57 10.80
N VAL A 612 -35.28 24.91 11.24
CA VAL A 612 -34.69 26.24 11.05
C VAL A 612 -33.57 26.14 10.00
N SER A 613 -33.72 26.82 8.86
CA SER A 613 -32.70 26.78 7.80
C SER A 613 -31.56 27.77 8.07
N TYR A 614 -30.38 27.26 8.42
CA TYR A 614 -29.14 28.04 8.51
C TYR A 614 -27.99 27.29 7.82
N ASN A 615 -27.04 28.04 7.27
CA ASN A 615 -25.86 27.48 6.60
C ASN A 615 -24.70 27.28 7.59
N HIS A 616 -24.29 26.01 7.73
CA HIS A 616 -23.02 25.46 8.23
C HIS A 616 -22.57 25.70 9.69
N GLN A 617 -22.29 24.57 10.38
CA GLN A 617 -21.52 24.36 11.63
C GLN A 617 -21.98 25.04 12.93
N GLY A 618 -22.95 25.95 12.90
CA GLY A 618 -23.61 26.44 14.10
C GLY A 618 -24.78 27.38 13.81
N MET A 619 -25.54 27.70 14.86
CA MET A 619 -26.72 28.56 14.79
C MET A 619 -26.52 29.81 15.65
N VAL A 620 -26.87 30.98 15.11
CA VAL A 620 -26.83 32.26 15.84
C VAL A 620 -28.27 32.64 16.21
N CYS A 621 -28.61 32.56 17.49
CA CYS A 621 -29.95 32.92 17.99
C CYS A 621 -29.93 34.29 18.68
N SER A 622 -30.83 35.20 18.27
CA SER A 622 -31.09 36.44 19.01
C SER A 622 -31.98 36.18 20.22
N VAL A 623 -31.51 36.54 21.41
CA VAL A 623 -32.22 36.31 22.68
C VAL A 623 -33.30 37.38 22.84
N LYS A 624 -34.58 36.99 22.77
CA LYS A 624 -35.73 37.87 23.07
C LYS A 624 -36.20 37.67 24.52
N VAL A 625 -36.84 38.72 25.06
CA VAL A 625 -37.25 38.94 26.47
C VAL A 625 -38.00 37.77 27.13
N PHE A 626 -38.63 36.88 26.35
CA PHE A 626 -39.33 35.69 26.83
C PHE A 626 -39.04 34.51 25.89
N LEU A 627 -38.01 33.71 26.15
CA LEU A 627 -37.79 32.45 25.44
C LEU A 627 -37.05 31.41 26.30
N PHE A 628 -37.77 30.37 26.69
CA PHE A 628 -37.19 29.03 26.89
C PHE A 628 -37.46 28.26 25.59
N ALA A 629 -36.40 27.92 24.86
CA ALA A 629 -36.49 27.11 23.66
C ALA A 629 -35.45 25.98 23.70
N PHE A 630 -35.89 24.80 23.27
CA PHE A 630 -35.03 23.65 23.07
C PHE A 630 -34.59 23.63 21.61
N PHE A 631 -33.29 23.45 21.37
CA PHE A 631 -32.71 23.47 20.03
C PHE A 631 -32.03 22.12 19.73
N PRO A 632 -32.77 21.11 19.23
CA PRO A 632 -32.17 19.86 18.80
C PRO A 632 -31.25 20.07 17.60
N CYS A 633 -30.05 19.50 17.73
CA CYS A 633 -29.13 19.12 16.67
C CYS A 633 -28.69 17.68 16.97
#